data_AF-A0A9D8JNC3-F1
#
_entry.id   AF-A0A9D8JNC3-F1
#
_cell.length_a   1.000
_cell.length_b   1.000
_cell.length_c   1.000
_cell.angle_alpha   90.00
_cell.angle_beta   90.00
_cell.angle_gamma   90.00
#
_symmetry.space_group_name_H-M   'P 1'
#
loop_
_entity.id
_entity.type
_entity.pdbx_description
1 polymer ?
#
loop_
_entity_poly.entity_id
_entity_poly.type
_entity_poly.pdbx_seq_one_letter_code
_entity_poly.pdbx_strand_id
1 'polypeptide(L)'
;MDETNELIQQRIRKLEALKNEGVNPFPNHFKVTHTSGDLLKAYGSLSEEELKSIPERFCLAGRIVAIRNFGKTSFIQVKDRDGKIQAYFQKESIGEEPFRFFKRFDIGDFIGLEGTVFRTKTGELTLQVQKFCLLGKSLRPLPEKWHGLTDIEIRYR
;
A
#
# COMPACT_ATOMS: atom_id res chain seq x y z
N MET A 1 9.04 29.02 -5.82
CA MET A 1 8.49 28.20 -4.72
C MET A 1 9.21 26.86 -4.78
N ASP A 2 9.58 26.30 -3.63
CA ASP A 2 10.26 25.00 -3.55
C ASP A 2 9.30 23.87 -3.97
N GLU A 3 9.72 23.00 -4.90
CA GLU A 3 8.94 21.86 -5.43
C GLU A 3 8.44 20.95 -4.29
N THR A 4 9.23 20.80 -3.22
CA THR A 4 8.84 20.06 -2.02
C THR A 4 7.62 20.67 -1.35
N ASN A 5 7.53 22.00 -1.30
CA ASN A 5 6.41 22.69 -0.70
C ASN A 5 5.13 22.48 -1.53
N GLU A 6 5.22 22.56 -2.86
CA GLU A 6 4.08 22.29 -3.75
C GLU A 6 3.53 20.87 -3.58
N LEU A 7 4.41 19.88 -3.46
CA LEU A 7 4.03 18.49 -3.22
C LEU A 7 3.37 18.29 -1.85
N ILE A 8 3.87 18.97 -0.80
CA ILE A 8 3.24 18.97 0.52
C ILE A 8 1.83 19.58 0.45
N GLN A 9 1.65 20.72 -0.22
CA GLN A 9 0.34 21.34 -0.40
C GLN A 9 -0.63 20.45 -1.20
N GLN A 10 -0.14 19.72 -2.21
CA GLN A 10 -0.94 18.73 -2.91
C GLN A 10 -1.41 17.60 -1.98
N ARG A 11 -0.53 17.08 -1.11
CA ARG A 11 -0.86 16.03 -0.15
C ARG A 11 -1.86 16.51 0.92
N ILE A 12 -1.76 17.77 1.36
CA ILE A 12 -2.73 18.40 2.26
C ILE A 12 -4.11 18.49 1.59
N ARG A 13 -4.18 18.97 0.34
CA ARG A 13 -5.45 19.01 -0.41
C ARG A 13 -6.09 17.63 -0.58
N LYS A 14 -5.29 16.59 -0.84
CA LYS A 14 -5.77 15.20 -0.89
C LYS A 14 -6.31 14.71 0.45
N LEU A 15 -5.63 15.05 1.56
CA LEU A 15 -6.07 14.74 2.92
C LEU A 15 -7.43 15.38 3.22
N GLU A 16 -7.61 16.66 2.89
CA GLU A 16 -8.87 17.37 3.07
C GLU A 16 -10.00 16.76 2.23
N ALA A 17 -9.73 16.43 0.97
CA ALA A 17 -10.69 15.75 0.12
C ALA A 17 -11.14 14.41 0.70
N LEU A 18 -10.22 13.60 1.22
CA LEU A 18 -10.54 12.32 1.88
C LEU A 18 -11.45 12.54 3.11
N LYS A 19 -11.15 13.55 3.93
CA LYS A 19 -11.98 13.88 5.10
C LYS A 19 -13.39 14.33 4.70
N ASN A 20 -13.50 15.17 3.67
CA ASN A 20 -14.80 15.64 3.16
C ASN A 20 -15.63 14.50 2.55
N GLU A 21 -14.96 13.46 2.05
CA GLU A 21 -15.57 12.21 1.56
C GLU A 21 -15.86 11.20 2.69
N GLY A 22 -15.68 11.58 3.97
CA GLY A 22 -15.98 10.75 5.14
C GLY A 22 -14.93 9.69 5.47
N VAL A 23 -13.77 9.69 4.79
CA VAL A 23 -12.68 8.76 5.07
C VAL A 23 -11.86 9.27 6.25
N ASN A 24 -11.76 8.48 7.33
CA ASN A 24 -10.84 8.78 8.43
C ASN A 24 -9.39 8.45 8.00
N PRO A 25 -8.47 9.43 7.91
CA PRO A 25 -7.10 9.22 7.45
C PRO A 25 -6.15 8.68 8.54
N PHE A 26 -6.60 8.64 9.81
CA PHE A 26 -5.81 8.20 10.96
C PHE A 26 -6.65 7.30 11.91
N PRO A 27 -7.08 6.12 11.46
CA PRO A 27 -7.83 5.17 12.29
C PRO A 27 -6.93 4.42 13.27
N ASN A 28 -7.50 4.07 14.44
CA ASN A 28 -6.77 3.35 15.51
C ASN A 28 -7.22 1.89 15.69
N HIS A 29 -8.11 1.36 14.84
CA HIS A 29 -8.77 0.07 15.05
C HIS A 29 -8.31 -1.04 14.10
N PHE A 30 -7.35 -0.77 13.20
CA PHE A 30 -6.91 -1.74 12.21
C PHE A 30 -6.03 -2.82 12.86
N LYS A 31 -6.45 -4.09 12.76
CA LYS A 31 -5.75 -5.23 13.37
C LYS A 31 -5.08 -6.08 12.29
N VAL A 32 -3.76 -6.11 12.32
CA VAL A 32 -2.93 -6.94 11.45
C VAL A 32 -2.91 -8.38 11.98
N THR A 33 -3.04 -9.33 11.06
CA THR A 33 -2.96 -10.78 11.35
C THR A 33 -1.64 -11.39 10.89
N HIS A 34 -1.04 -10.83 9.84
CA HIS A 34 0.14 -11.36 9.19
C HIS A 34 1.08 -10.25 8.74
N THR A 35 2.36 -10.58 8.61
CA THR A 35 3.34 -9.74 7.93
C THR A 35 3.65 -10.26 6.53
N SER A 36 4.30 -9.43 5.73
CA SER A 36 4.81 -9.80 4.42
C SER A 36 5.79 -10.97 4.51
N GLY A 37 6.59 -11.04 5.57
CA GLY A 37 7.49 -12.14 5.86
C GLY A 37 6.75 -13.45 6.13
N ASP A 38 5.66 -13.40 6.91
CA ASP A 38 4.82 -14.58 7.18
C ASP A 38 4.26 -15.17 5.89
N LEU A 39 3.68 -14.31 5.03
CA LEU A 39 3.11 -14.72 3.75
C LEU A 39 4.17 -15.27 2.79
N LEU A 40 5.32 -14.61 2.68
CA LEU A 40 6.41 -15.08 1.83
C LEU A 40 6.96 -16.42 2.30
N LYS A 41 7.09 -16.63 3.61
CA LYS A 41 7.61 -17.88 4.17
C LYS A 41 6.62 -19.03 3.97
N ALA A 42 5.33 -18.80 4.19
CA ALA A 42 4.30 -19.82 4.09
C ALA A 42 3.91 -20.15 2.64
N TYR A 43 3.87 -19.13 1.77
CA TYR A 43 3.24 -19.24 0.45
C TYR A 43 4.17 -18.88 -0.71
N GLY A 44 5.39 -18.40 -0.44
CA GLY A 44 6.32 -17.93 -1.45
C GLY A 44 6.73 -18.98 -2.49
N SER A 45 6.79 -20.25 -2.11
CA SER A 45 7.19 -21.37 -2.98
C SER A 45 6.04 -22.11 -3.67
N LEU A 46 4.79 -21.81 -3.34
CA LEU A 46 3.62 -22.55 -3.85
C LEU A 46 3.27 -22.17 -5.30
N SER A 47 2.77 -23.09 -6.11
CA SER A 47 2.27 -22.79 -7.45
C SER A 47 0.98 -21.95 -7.40
N GLU A 48 0.59 -21.37 -8.53
CA GLU A 48 -0.69 -20.63 -8.63
C GLU A 48 -1.90 -21.53 -8.33
N GLU A 49 -1.85 -22.79 -8.76
CA GLU A 49 -2.90 -23.79 -8.51
C GLU A 49 -3.01 -24.12 -7.01
N GLU A 50 -1.88 -24.22 -6.31
CA GLU A 50 -1.84 -24.43 -4.87
C GLU A 50 -2.41 -23.21 -4.13
N LEU A 51 -2.03 -21.99 -4.54
CA LEU A 51 -2.53 -20.76 -3.93
C LEU A 51 -4.05 -20.58 -4.09
N LYS A 52 -4.61 -20.97 -5.25
CA LYS A 52 -6.07 -20.93 -5.48
C LYS A 52 -6.87 -21.81 -4.53
N SER A 53 -6.24 -22.84 -3.98
CA SER A 53 -6.88 -23.77 -3.04
C SER A 53 -6.88 -23.25 -1.61
N ILE A 54 -6.26 -22.10 -1.33
CA ILE A 54 -6.20 -21.48 0.00
C ILE A 54 -7.44 -20.59 0.20
N PRO A 55 -8.37 -20.95 1.09
CA PRO A 55 -9.56 -20.14 1.35
C PRO A 55 -9.30 -18.95 2.29
N GLU A 56 -8.08 -18.86 2.84
CA GLU A 56 -7.71 -17.89 3.85
C GLU A 56 -7.65 -16.46 3.29
N ARG A 57 -8.10 -15.50 4.12
CA ARG A 57 -7.94 -14.08 3.87
C ARG A 57 -6.87 -13.52 4.79
N PHE A 58 -5.95 -12.78 4.21
CA PHE A 58 -4.83 -12.20 4.95
C PHE A 58 -5.10 -10.72 5.21
N CYS A 59 -4.85 -10.29 6.44
CA CYS A 59 -4.87 -8.88 6.84
C CYS A 59 -3.46 -8.44 7.24
N LEU A 60 -2.90 -7.48 6.49
CA LEU A 60 -1.58 -6.90 6.73
C LEU A 60 -1.58 -5.39 6.59
N ALA A 61 -0.54 -4.74 7.09
CA ALA A 61 -0.36 -3.30 6.95
C ALA A 61 1.10 -2.93 6.73
N GLY A 62 1.32 -1.82 6.04
CA GLY A 62 2.65 -1.28 5.84
C GLY A 62 2.63 0.05 5.11
N ARG A 63 3.82 0.49 4.69
CA ARG A 63 4.02 1.74 3.97
C ARG A 63 4.04 1.49 2.46
N ILE A 64 3.32 2.30 1.70
CA ILE A 64 3.38 2.28 0.24
C ILE A 64 4.73 2.83 -0.22
N VAL A 65 5.53 2.03 -0.93
CA VAL A 65 6.86 2.43 -1.44
C VAL A 65 6.94 2.51 -2.97
N ALA A 66 5.90 2.04 -3.66
CA ALA A 66 5.71 2.18 -5.10
C ALA A 66 4.23 2.04 -5.46
N ILE A 67 3.78 2.77 -6.49
CA ILE A 67 2.44 2.67 -7.09
C ILE A 67 2.62 2.63 -8.61
N ARG A 68 1.94 1.71 -9.28
CA ARG A 68 1.84 1.60 -10.74
C ARG A 68 0.37 1.49 -11.12
N ASN A 69 -0.10 2.39 -11.97
CA ASN A 69 -1.51 2.51 -12.34
C ASN A 69 -1.73 2.06 -13.78
N PHE A 70 -2.78 1.27 -14.01
CA PHE A 70 -3.15 0.73 -15.33
C PHE A 70 -4.66 0.92 -15.56
N GLY A 71 -5.12 2.17 -15.50
CA GLY A 71 -6.54 2.51 -15.61
C GLY A 71 -7.37 1.92 -14.46
N LYS A 72 -8.10 0.82 -14.75
CA LYS A 72 -8.99 0.11 -13.81
C LYS A 72 -8.27 -0.78 -12.80
N THR A 73 -6.96 -0.95 -12.93
CA THR A 73 -6.15 -1.73 -12.01
C THR A 73 -4.94 -0.94 -11.52
N SER A 74 -4.39 -1.36 -10.39
CA SER A 74 -3.17 -0.79 -9.84
C SER A 74 -2.37 -1.86 -9.11
N PHE A 75 -1.05 -1.79 -9.23
CA PHE A 75 -0.12 -2.55 -8.40
C PHE A 75 0.60 -1.59 -7.46
N ILE A 76 0.73 -1.97 -6.19
CA ILE A 76 1.53 -1.24 -5.23
C ILE A 76 2.55 -2.17 -4.57
N GLN A 77 3.67 -1.61 -4.13
CA GLN A 77 4.56 -2.30 -3.22
C GLN A 77 4.33 -1.76 -1.81
N VAL A 78 4.01 -2.65 -0.88
CA VAL A 78 3.89 -2.34 0.55
C VAL A 78 5.12 -2.88 1.27
N LYS A 79 5.75 -2.04 2.10
CA LYS A 79 6.84 -2.43 2.99
C LYS A 79 6.34 -2.41 4.43
N ASP A 80 6.49 -3.53 5.12
CA ASP A 80 6.22 -3.62 6.56
C ASP A 80 7.51 -3.87 7.34
N ARG A 81 7.39 -4.36 8.58
CA ARG A 81 8.54 -4.65 9.46
C ARG A 81 9.39 -5.84 9.00
N ASP A 82 8.81 -6.80 8.29
CA ASP A 82 9.46 -8.07 7.95
C ASP A 82 9.86 -8.16 6.47
N GLY A 83 9.41 -7.22 5.64
CA GLY A 83 9.78 -7.22 4.24
C GLY A 83 8.92 -6.33 3.36
N LYS A 84 8.72 -6.81 2.13
CA LYS A 84 7.87 -6.16 1.13
C LYS A 84 6.97 -7.20 0.49
N ILE A 85 5.76 -6.79 0.14
CA ILE A 85 4.82 -7.59 -0.64
C ILE A 85 4.14 -6.71 -1.69
N GLN A 86 3.88 -7.29 -2.85
CA GLN A 86 3.08 -6.66 -3.88
C GLN A 86 1.60 -6.77 -3.54
N ALA A 87 0.82 -5.72 -3.79
CA ALA A 87 -0.63 -5.76 -3.67
C ALA A 87 -1.28 -5.28 -4.96
N TYR A 88 -2.34 -5.98 -5.36
CA TYR A 88 -3.09 -5.76 -6.59
C TYR A 88 -4.49 -5.25 -6.28
N PHE A 89 -4.82 -4.10 -6.86
CA PHE A 89 -6.12 -3.46 -6.77
C PHE A 89 -6.82 -3.58 -8.11
N GLN A 90 -8.05 -4.09 -8.10
CA GLN A 90 -8.91 -4.13 -9.28
C GLN A 90 -10.24 -3.46 -8.94
N LYS A 91 -10.60 -2.45 -9.73
CA LYS A 91 -11.83 -1.68 -9.57
C LYS A 91 -13.09 -2.55 -9.52
N GLU A 92 -13.17 -3.57 -10.37
CA GLU A 92 -14.30 -4.52 -10.39
C GLU A 92 -14.40 -5.34 -9.10
N SER A 93 -13.28 -5.64 -8.44
CA SER A 93 -13.24 -6.42 -7.21
C SER A 93 -13.53 -5.59 -5.95
N ILE A 94 -13.09 -4.33 -5.91
CA ILE A 94 -13.19 -3.48 -4.71
C ILE A 94 -14.30 -2.43 -4.79
N GLY A 95 -14.87 -2.21 -5.98
CA GLY A 95 -15.89 -1.21 -6.25
C GLY A 95 -15.34 0.13 -6.76
N GLU A 96 -16.20 0.87 -7.47
CA GLU A 96 -15.89 2.18 -8.07
C GLU A 96 -15.41 3.20 -7.04
N GLU A 97 -16.21 3.41 -5.99
CA GLU A 97 -15.97 4.45 -5.00
C GLU A 97 -14.72 4.17 -4.14
N PRO A 98 -14.51 2.96 -3.58
CA PRO A 98 -13.25 2.62 -2.94
C PRO A 98 -12.06 2.78 -3.89
N PHE A 99 -12.16 2.32 -5.14
CA PHE A 99 -11.07 2.49 -6.10
C PHE A 99 -10.75 3.97 -6.37
N ARG A 100 -11.77 4.84 -6.43
CA ARG A 100 -11.59 6.30 -6.53
C ARG A 100 -10.85 6.87 -5.31
N PHE A 101 -11.17 6.42 -4.10
CA PHE A 101 -10.45 6.84 -2.88
C PHE A 101 -9.00 6.39 -2.89
N PHE A 102 -8.74 5.14 -3.28
CA PHE A 102 -7.38 4.61 -3.41
C PHE A 102 -6.51 5.45 -4.37
N LYS A 103 -7.08 6.02 -5.44
CA LYS A 103 -6.32 6.91 -6.35
C LYS A 103 -5.83 8.22 -5.69
N ARG A 104 -6.35 8.58 -4.51
CA ARG A 104 -5.87 9.71 -3.71
C ARG A 104 -4.68 9.35 -2.80
N PHE A 105 -4.29 8.07 -2.74
CA PHE A 105 -3.19 7.63 -1.90
C PHE A 105 -1.85 7.91 -2.59
N ASP A 106 -0.80 8.09 -1.80
CA ASP A 106 0.53 8.46 -2.26
C ASP A 106 1.59 7.50 -1.72
N ILE A 107 2.74 7.48 -2.40
CA ILE A 107 3.96 6.87 -1.88
C ILE A 107 4.31 7.53 -0.53
N GLY A 108 4.54 6.70 0.47
CA GLY A 108 4.79 7.10 1.86
C GLY A 108 3.59 6.93 2.78
N ASP A 109 2.36 6.82 2.25
CA ASP A 109 1.19 6.56 3.08
C ASP A 109 1.27 5.18 3.73
N PHE A 110 0.69 5.06 4.93
CA PHE A 110 0.46 3.79 5.59
C PHE A 110 -0.90 3.25 5.21
N ILE A 111 -0.95 1.99 4.80
CA ILE A 111 -2.13 1.32 4.29
C ILE A 111 -2.30 -0.03 4.99
N GLY A 112 -3.54 -0.34 5.35
CA GLY A 112 -4.01 -1.66 5.75
C GLY A 112 -4.68 -2.33 4.56
N LEU A 113 -4.41 -3.62 4.37
CA LEU A 113 -4.89 -4.41 3.25
C LEU A 113 -5.48 -5.72 3.75
N GLU A 114 -6.62 -6.11 3.17
CA GLU A 114 -7.25 -7.40 3.38
C GLU A 114 -7.52 -8.06 2.03
N GLY A 115 -7.18 -9.36 1.91
CA GLY A 115 -7.61 -10.13 0.76
C GLY A 115 -6.91 -11.46 0.50
N THR A 116 -6.98 -11.82 -0.77
CA THR A 116 -6.42 -12.97 -1.49
C THR A 116 -4.91 -13.06 -1.54
N VAL A 117 -4.25 -14.23 -1.58
CA VAL A 117 -2.93 -14.34 -2.25
C VAL A 117 -3.07 -15.04 -3.59
N PHE A 118 -2.30 -14.60 -4.57
CA PHE A 118 -2.14 -15.24 -5.87
C PHE A 118 -0.74 -14.95 -6.41
N ARG A 119 -0.38 -15.60 -7.52
CA ARG A 119 0.89 -15.41 -8.21
C ARG A 119 0.66 -14.71 -9.53
N THR A 120 1.42 -13.65 -9.77
CA THR A 120 1.38 -12.96 -11.06
C THR A 120 2.07 -13.79 -12.14
N LYS A 121 1.87 -13.41 -13.41
CA LYS A 121 2.57 -14.01 -14.55
C LYS A 121 4.10 -13.92 -14.46
N THR A 122 4.63 -12.97 -13.69
CA THR A 122 6.06 -12.80 -13.45
C THR A 122 6.56 -13.63 -12.25
N GLY A 123 5.71 -14.45 -11.64
CA GLY A 123 6.07 -15.34 -10.52
C GLY A 123 6.02 -14.69 -9.13
N GLU A 124 5.61 -13.42 -9.03
CA GLU A 124 5.63 -12.68 -7.77
C GLU A 124 4.37 -12.96 -6.93
N LEU A 125 4.56 -13.38 -5.67
CA LEU A 125 3.48 -13.54 -4.70
C LEU A 125 2.84 -12.17 -4.43
N THR A 126 1.53 -12.09 -4.64
CA THR A 126 0.80 -10.82 -4.62
C THR A 126 -0.48 -10.95 -3.82
N LEU A 127 -0.77 -9.95 -2.99
CA LEU A 127 -2.05 -9.84 -2.31
C LEU A 127 -3.10 -9.24 -3.25
N GLN A 128 -4.13 -10.00 -3.62
CA GLN A 128 -5.31 -9.46 -4.30
C GLN A 128 -6.22 -8.78 -3.27
N VAL A 129 -6.27 -7.45 -3.34
CA VAL A 129 -6.96 -6.62 -2.36
C VAL A 129 -8.48 -6.71 -2.56
N GLN A 130 -9.17 -7.03 -1.48
CA GLN A 130 -10.64 -7.02 -1.40
C GLN A 130 -11.13 -5.84 -0.55
N LYS A 131 -10.39 -5.48 0.50
CA LYS A 131 -10.63 -4.29 1.32
C LYS A 131 -9.30 -3.63 1.65
N PHE A 132 -9.35 -2.32 1.86
CA PHE A 132 -8.19 -1.56 2.29
C PHE A 132 -8.60 -0.39 3.17
N CYS A 133 -7.65 0.12 3.95
CA CYS A 133 -7.84 1.23 4.86
C CYS A 133 -6.62 2.16 4.82
N LEU A 134 -6.84 3.48 4.74
CA LEU A 134 -5.77 4.45 4.98
C LEU A 134 -5.48 4.48 6.47
N LEU A 135 -4.26 4.14 6.87
CA LEU A 135 -3.85 4.14 8.28
C LEU A 135 -3.11 5.42 8.66
N GLY A 136 -2.48 6.07 7.69
CA GLY A 136 -1.82 7.34 7.90
C GLY A 136 -1.44 8.00 6.60
N LYS A 137 -1.94 9.22 6.38
CA LYS A 137 -1.51 10.05 5.24
C LYS A 137 -0.11 10.62 5.51
N SER A 138 0.84 10.36 4.62
CA SER A 138 2.14 11.03 4.62
C SER A 138 2.04 12.36 3.90
N LEU A 139 2.31 13.45 4.61
CA LEU A 139 2.30 14.80 4.05
C LEU A 139 3.63 15.19 3.42
N ARG A 140 4.73 14.59 3.88
CA ARG A 140 6.06 14.79 3.30
C ARG A 140 6.38 13.63 2.34
N PRO A 141 7.04 13.89 1.21
CA PRO A 141 7.54 12.84 0.34
C PRO A 141 8.57 11.98 1.07
N LEU A 142 8.72 10.73 0.61
CA LEU A 142 9.87 9.94 1.01
C LEU A 142 11.14 10.56 0.42
N PRO A 143 12.29 10.42 1.10
CA PRO A 143 13.58 10.82 0.55
C PRO A 143 13.84 10.16 -0.82
N GLU A 144 14.58 10.85 -1.68
CA GLU A 144 14.90 10.32 -3.01
C GLU A 144 15.66 8.99 -2.94
N LYS A 145 15.30 8.07 -3.85
CA LYS A 145 15.87 6.72 -3.90
C LYS A 145 17.34 6.69 -4.33
N TRP A 146 17.79 7.66 -5.12
CA TRP A 146 19.11 7.66 -5.77
C TRP A 146 20.23 8.12 -4.86
N HIS A 147 20.01 9.20 -4.13
CA HIS A 147 20.98 9.71 -3.16
C HIS A 147 20.77 9.11 -1.78
N GLY A 148 19.57 8.58 -1.49
CA GLY A 148 19.21 8.14 -0.15
C GLY A 148 19.28 9.29 0.86
N LEU A 149 19.16 8.98 2.15
CA LEU A 149 19.61 9.91 3.18
C LEU A 149 21.14 9.78 3.26
N THR A 150 21.86 10.62 2.53
CA THR A 150 23.32 10.74 2.64
C THR A 150 23.73 11.50 3.90
N ASP A 151 22.91 12.47 4.31
CA ASP A 151 23.18 13.30 5.48
C ASP A 151 23.02 12.47 6.77
N ILE A 152 24.15 12.25 7.45
CA ILE A 152 24.26 11.46 8.67
C ILE A 152 23.51 12.13 9.83
N GLU A 153 23.54 13.46 9.91
CA GLU A 153 22.87 14.20 10.97
C GLU A 153 21.34 14.10 10.79
N ILE A 154 20.86 14.24 9.55
CA ILE A 154 19.44 14.04 9.24
C ILE A 154 19.02 12.58 9.48
N ARG A 155 19.92 11.59 9.37
CA ARG A 155 19.62 10.18 9.70
C ARG A 155 19.48 9.91 11.19
N TYR A 156 20.25 10.61 12.02
CA TYR A 156 20.26 10.41 13.46
C TYR A 156 19.19 11.23 14.20
N ARG A 157 18.70 12.32 13.61
CA ARG A 157 17.58 13.12 14.12
C ARG A 157 16.23 12.47 13.80
#